data_AF-A0A535UL32-F1
#
_entry.id   AF-A0A535UL32-F1
#
_cell.length_a   1.000
_cell.length_b   1.000
_cell.length_c   1.000
_cell.angle_alpha   90.00
_cell.angle_beta   90.00
_cell.angle_gamma   90.00
#
_symmetry.space_group_name_H-M   'P 1'
#
loop_
_entity.id
_entity.type
_entity.pdbx_description
1 polymer ?
#
loop_
_entity_poly.entity_id
_entity_poly.type
_entity_poly.pdbx_seq_one_letter_code
_entity_poly.pdbx_strand_id
1 'polypeptide(L)'
;MLVGEGMMRHWGLTSWRRADPAQAQIPASRVAQVGSDGSVRKDGAITPDGHIVNTSYTVNSPHPPAMDAPGQRGQLVPELDAPTIGDRLSERGVSWKWYAGGWDAALAGRADDTFQFHHQAFAFFRRYADGTEGRRLHLADETAFLSDLHAHPLPAVSFIKPLGVDNEHPGYASLLTGQAHVASLVSALQQSPEWRSTAVIITYDENGGRYDHVPPPAGDRWGPGVRVPAIIVSPLARRHLVDHTRYETVSILRLIERRWGLEALGERDEKANDLTAAFAFD
;
A
#
# COMPACT_ATOMS: atom_id res chain seq x y z
N MET A 1 -2.38 2.69 -8.83
CA MET A 1 -2.51 1.23 -8.76
C MET A 1 -1.20 0.64 -8.30
N LEU A 2 -1.27 -0.22 -7.28
CA LEU A 2 -0.13 -0.91 -6.70
C LEU A 2 -0.21 -2.39 -7.07
N VAL A 3 0.90 -2.94 -7.57
CA VAL A 3 1.02 -4.31 -8.08
C VAL A 3 2.13 -5.04 -7.28
N GLY A 4 1.84 -6.13 -6.56
CA GLY A 4 2.84 -6.93 -5.80
C GLY A 4 2.49 -7.22 -4.32
N GLU A 5 3.43 -7.86 -3.56
CA GLU A 5 3.39 -8.12 -2.10
C GLU A 5 4.44 -7.42 -1.21
N GLY A 6 4.05 -6.41 -0.43
CA GLY A 6 4.99 -5.60 0.35
C GLY A 6 4.45 -4.25 0.85
N MET A 7 3.12 -4.11 0.95
CA MET A 7 2.42 -2.85 1.26
C MET A 7 2.92 -2.13 2.53
N MET A 8 3.51 -2.86 3.49
CA MET A 8 3.99 -2.26 4.73
C MET A 8 5.16 -1.28 4.56
N ARG A 9 5.89 -1.34 3.44
CA ARG A 9 6.93 -0.34 3.12
C ARG A 9 6.37 0.95 2.50
N HIS A 10 5.12 0.94 2.03
CA HIS A 10 4.56 1.96 1.11
C HIS A 10 3.82 3.07 1.85
N TRP A 11 3.33 2.77 3.06
CA TRP A 11 2.44 3.63 3.84
C TRP A 11 2.97 3.90 5.26
N GLY A 12 4.29 3.98 5.41
CA GLY A 12 4.95 4.23 6.70
C GLY A 12 4.92 3.06 7.69
N LEU A 13 4.47 1.86 7.26
CA LEU A 13 4.28 0.73 8.18
C LEU A 13 5.58 0.08 8.68
N THR A 14 6.71 0.27 7.99
CA THR A 14 8.02 -0.22 8.46
C THR A 14 8.61 0.60 9.61
N SER A 15 8.13 1.81 9.88
CA SER A 15 8.58 2.63 11.01
C SER A 15 7.66 2.55 12.24
N TRP A 16 6.52 1.85 12.18
CA TRP A 16 5.63 1.80 13.35
C TRP A 16 6.18 0.88 14.42
N ARG A 17 6.55 1.51 15.53
CA ARG A 17 6.72 0.86 16.82
C ARG A 17 5.33 0.64 17.39
N ARG A 18 5.06 -0.53 18.00
CA ARG A 18 3.85 -0.71 18.79
C ARG A 18 3.73 0.45 19.79
N ALA A 19 2.61 1.17 19.77
CA ALA A 19 2.42 2.41 20.54
C ALA A 19 2.48 2.21 22.06
N ASP A 20 2.45 0.98 22.55
CA ASP A 20 2.40 0.68 23.98
C ASP A 20 3.14 -0.62 24.33
N PRO A 21 4.23 -0.57 25.12
CA PRO A 21 4.88 -1.75 25.71
C PRO A 21 3.96 -2.57 26.63
N ALA A 22 2.86 -1.99 27.13
CA ALA A 22 1.92 -2.64 28.03
C ALA A 22 0.87 -3.50 27.31
N GLN A 23 0.67 -3.32 26.01
CA GLN A 23 -0.23 -4.18 25.23
C GLN A 23 0.56 -5.35 24.65
N ALA A 24 0.37 -6.53 25.24
CA ALA A 24 0.82 -7.88 24.85
C ALA A 24 2.32 -8.09 24.53
N GLN A 25 2.96 -8.94 25.32
CA GLN A 25 4.26 -9.54 25.00
C GLN A 25 4.23 -10.11 23.57
N ILE A 26 5.05 -9.53 22.69
CA ILE A 26 5.32 -10.11 21.38
C ILE A 26 5.92 -11.49 21.63
N PRO A 27 5.35 -12.57 21.08
CA PRO A 27 5.94 -13.90 21.25
C PRO A 27 7.40 -13.86 20.78
N ALA A 28 8.34 -14.29 21.62
CA ALA A 28 9.77 -14.30 21.27
C ALA A 28 10.07 -15.09 19.98
N SER A 29 9.16 -16.01 19.60
CA SER A 29 9.19 -16.71 18.33
C SER A 29 9.11 -15.78 17.11
N ARG A 30 8.45 -14.62 17.20
CA ARG A 30 8.26 -13.65 16.11
C ARG A 30 9.35 -12.59 16.01
N VAL A 31 10.19 -12.48 17.04
CA VAL A 31 11.28 -11.51 17.06
C VAL A 31 12.46 -12.04 16.24
N ALA A 32 12.87 -11.26 15.24
CA ALA A 32 14.06 -11.50 14.44
C ALA A 32 15.32 -11.34 15.29
N GLN A 33 16.37 -12.10 14.99
CA GLN A 33 17.67 -11.96 15.64
C GLN A 33 18.67 -11.42 14.62
N VAL A 34 19.23 -10.25 14.91
CA VAL A 34 20.20 -9.58 14.05
C VAL A 34 21.55 -9.58 14.75
N GLY A 35 22.58 -10.05 14.05
CA GLY A 35 23.97 -10.01 14.52
C GLY A 35 24.50 -8.58 14.58
N SER A 36 25.58 -8.38 15.33
CA SER A 36 26.27 -7.08 15.42
C SER A 36 26.85 -6.59 14.08
N ASP A 37 27.00 -7.49 13.12
CA ASP A 37 27.43 -7.24 11.74
C ASP A 37 26.25 -6.95 10.78
N GLY A 38 25.02 -6.85 11.31
CA GLY A 38 23.80 -6.63 10.52
C GLY A 38 23.24 -7.90 9.87
N SER A 39 23.87 -9.07 10.07
CA SER A 39 23.36 -10.33 9.52
C SER A 39 22.07 -10.79 10.22
N VAL A 40 21.08 -11.27 9.46
CA VAL A 40 19.89 -11.90 10.04
C VAL A 40 20.24 -13.33 10.45
N ARG A 41 20.34 -13.59 11.76
CA ARG A 41 20.62 -14.92 12.33
C ARG A 41 19.37 -15.78 12.46
N LYS A 42 18.24 -15.13 12.68
CA LYS A 42 16.91 -15.75 12.72
C LYS A 42 15.92 -14.75 12.14
N ASP A 43 15.18 -15.16 11.13
CA ASP A 43 14.11 -14.33 10.57
C ASP A 43 12.95 -14.18 11.58
N GLY A 44 12.19 -13.10 11.44
CA GLY A 44 11.07 -12.78 12.30
C GLY A 44 10.24 -11.64 11.74
N ALA A 45 8.97 -11.63 12.09
CA ALA A 45 8.04 -10.57 11.68
C ALA A 45 8.32 -9.24 12.36
N ILE A 46 9.03 -9.25 13.50
CA ILE A 46 9.25 -8.07 14.34
C ILE A 46 10.74 -7.94 14.68
N THR A 47 11.30 -6.74 14.60
CA THR A 47 12.68 -6.47 15.01
C THR A 47 12.85 -6.52 16.54
N PRO A 48 14.07 -6.69 17.06
CA PRO A 48 14.33 -6.64 18.51
C PRO A 48 13.80 -5.37 19.22
N ASP A 49 13.76 -4.24 18.51
CA ASP A 49 13.29 -2.96 19.00
C ASP A 49 11.80 -2.67 18.70
N GLY A 50 11.07 -3.66 18.14
CA GLY A 50 9.61 -3.67 18.09
C GLY A 50 8.97 -3.14 16.82
N HIS A 51 9.70 -3.13 15.69
CA HIS A 51 9.17 -2.74 14.38
C HIS A 51 8.72 -3.94 13.57
N ILE A 52 7.63 -3.80 12.82
CA ILE A 52 7.10 -4.87 11.98
C ILE A 52 7.78 -4.83 10.62
N VAL A 53 8.47 -5.91 10.23
CA VAL A 53 9.38 -5.92 9.07
C VAL A 53 9.13 -7.06 8.09
N ASN A 54 8.26 -8.01 8.43
CA ASN A 54 7.89 -9.13 7.56
C ASN A 54 6.35 -9.31 7.57
N THR A 55 5.85 -10.26 6.78
CA THR A 55 4.43 -10.59 6.64
C THR A 55 3.75 -10.69 7.99
N SER A 56 2.75 -9.84 8.16
CA SER A 56 1.97 -9.72 9.40
C SER A 56 0.53 -9.39 9.05
N TYR A 57 -0.39 -9.75 9.93
CA TYR A 57 -1.82 -9.56 9.73
C TYR A 57 -2.36 -8.63 10.82
N THR A 58 -3.23 -7.71 10.46
CA THR A 58 -3.93 -6.83 11.40
C THR A 58 -4.93 -7.61 12.24
N VAL A 59 -5.22 -7.12 13.45
CA VAL A 59 -6.32 -7.62 14.29
C VAL A 59 -7.69 -7.39 13.65
N ASN A 60 -7.80 -6.39 12.77
CA ASN A 60 -9.03 -6.10 12.03
C ASN A 60 -9.26 -7.10 10.89
N SER A 61 -10.49 -7.21 10.44
CA SER A 61 -10.85 -8.04 9.29
C SER A 61 -10.41 -7.36 7.97
N PRO A 62 -10.22 -8.11 6.87
CA PRO A 62 -10.03 -9.55 6.83
C PRO A 62 -8.60 -9.93 7.26
N HIS A 63 -8.46 -11.03 8.00
CA HIS A 63 -7.20 -11.71 8.26
C HIS A 63 -7.38 -13.22 8.04
N PRO A 64 -6.29 -14.01 7.92
CA PRO A 64 -6.43 -15.44 7.66
C PRO A 64 -7.24 -16.14 8.76
N PRO A 65 -8.21 -17.01 8.43
CA PRO A 65 -9.04 -17.71 9.43
C PRO A 65 -8.22 -18.52 10.45
N ALA A 66 -7.03 -18.97 10.06
CA ALA A 66 -6.09 -19.64 10.96
C ALA A 66 -5.69 -18.78 12.18
N MET A 67 -5.79 -17.45 12.08
CA MET A 67 -5.47 -16.53 13.18
C MET A 67 -6.56 -16.48 14.27
N ASP A 68 -7.76 -16.97 13.99
CA ASP A 68 -8.85 -17.10 14.97
C ASP A 68 -8.71 -18.34 15.86
N ALA A 69 -7.83 -19.28 15.51
CA ALA A 69 -7.61 -20.48 16.31
C ALA A 69 -7.06 -20.13 17.72
N PRO A 70 -7.37 -20.94 18.75
CA PRO A 70 -6.89 -20.70 20.11
C PRO A 70 -5.36 -20.50 20.17
N GLY A 71 -4.94 -19.40 20.82
CA GLY A 71 -3.53 -19.04 20.95
C GLY A 71 -2.90 -18.35 19.73
N GLN A 72 -3.60 -18.19 18.61
CA GLN A 72 -3.06 -17.54 17.41
C GLN A 72 -3.28 -16.02 17.40
N ARG A 73 -4.37 -15.51 17.98
CA ARG A 73 -4.71 -14.06 17.96
C ARG A 73 -3.61 -13.14 18.50
N GLY A 74 -2.78 -13.61 19.44
CA GLY A 74 -1.64 -12.84 19.96
C GLY A 74 -0.55 -12.53 18.92
N GLN A 75 -0.65 -13.11 17.72
CA GLN A 75 0.22 -12.84 16.57
C GLN A 75 -0.34 -11.77 15.64
N LEU A 76 -1.58 -11.31 15.84
CA LEU A 76 -2.11 -10.20 15.06
C LEU A 76 -1.46 -8.88 15.50
N VAL A 77 -1.23 -8.01 14.53
CA VAL A 77 -0.75 -6.65 14.74
C VAL A 77 -1.92 -5.87 15.35
N PRO A 78 -1.74 -5.25 16.52
CA PRO A 78 -2.78 -4.39 17.09
C PRO A 78 -3.01 -3.19 16.18
N GLU A 79 -4.15 -2.54 16.36
CA GLU A 79 -4.45 -1.29 15.67
C GLU A 79 -3.36 -0.24 15.88
N LEU A 80 -2.97 0.41 14.80
CA LEU A 80 -2.00 1.49 14.76
C LEU A 80 -2.72 2.84 14.84
N ASP A 81 -2.11 3.80 15.53
CA ASP A 81 -2.73 5.10 15.83
C ASP A 81 -2.23 6.26 15.00
N ALA A 82 -1.17 6.01 14.23
CA ALA A 82 -0.48 7.07 13.57
C ALA A 82 -1.23 7.56 12.32
N PRO A 83 -1.02 8.82 11.92
CA PRO A 83 -1.75 9.38 10.80
C PRO A 83 -1.38 8.67 9.50
N THR A 84 -2.39 8.49 8.66
CA THR A 84 -2.28 8.00 7.29
C THR A 84 -2.59 9.13 6.31
N ILE A 85 -2.25 8.95 5.03
CA ILE A 85 -2.66 9.91 3.99
C ILE A 85 -4.20 10.02 3.90
N GLY A 86 -4.91 8.92 4.20
CA GLY A 86 -6.36 8.89 4.24
C GLY A 86 -6.92 9.82 5.29
N ASP A 87 -6.27 9.88 6.47
CA ASP A 87 -6.66 10.81 7.53
C ASP A 87 -6.48 12.25 7.09
N ARG A 88 -5.33 12.56 6.45
CA ARG A 88 -5.05 13.90 5.91
C ARG A 88 -6.04 14.33 4.84
N LEU A 89 -6.44 13.40 3.96
CA LEU A 89 -7.45 13.64 2.94
C LEU A 89 -8.82 13.90 3.57
N SER A 90 -9.25 13.06 4.52
CA SER A 90 -10.52 13.21 5.22
C SER A 90 -10.57 14.51 6.05
N GLU A 91 -9.49 14.88 6.72
CA GLU A 91 -9.35 16.15 7.46
C GLU A 91 -9.52 17.38 6.56
N ARG A 92 -9.22 17.26 5.26
CA ARG A 92 -9.44 18.31 4.25
C ARG A 92 -10.71 18.15 3.42
N GLY A 93 -11.55 17.15 3.73
CA GLY A 93 -12.78 16.88 2.99
C GLY A 93 -12.54 16.42 1.55
N VAL A 94 -11.35 15.88 1.25
CA VAL A 94 -11.02 15.33 -0.08
C VAL A 94 -11.52 13.89 -0.16
N SER A 95 -12.33 13.58 -1.16
CA SER A 95 -12.86 12.22 -1.34
C SER A 95 -11.74 11.24 -1.72
N TRP A 96 -11.70 10.10 -1.05
CA TRP A 96 -10.73 9.06 -1.34
C TRP A 96 -11.27 7.67 -1.01
N LYS A 97 -10.68 6.65 -1.65
CA LYS A 97 -11.04 5.25 -1.38
C LYS A 97 -9.88 4.29 -1.68
N TRP A 98 -9.81 3.22 -0.91
CA TRP A 98 -8.99 2.03 -1.13
C TRP A 98 -9.87 0.91 -1.68
N TYR A 99 -9.53 0.46 -2.88
CA TYR A 99 -10.20 -0.62 -3.59
C TYR A 99 -9.30 -1.86 -3.58
N ALA A 100 -9.78 -2.96 -3.00
CA ALA A 100 -9.04 -4.22 -2.92
C ALA A 100 -9.80 -5.36 -3.60
N GLY A 101 -9.17 -6.04 -4.55
CA GLY A 101 -9.76 -7.20 -5.22
C GLY A 101 -10.01 -8.35 -4.25
N GLY A 102 -11.24 -8.87 -4.24
CA GLY A 102 -11.68 -9.99 -3.39
C GLY A 102 -11.92 -9.62 -1.92
N TRP A 103 -11.96 -8.33 -1.59
CA TRP A 103 -12.20 -7.81 -0.24
C TRP A 103 -13.52 -8.31 0.35
N ASP A 104 -14.63 -8.18 -0.39
CA ASP A 104 -15.96 -8.56 0.13
C ASP A 104 -16.07 -10.08 0.33
N ALA A 105 -15.47 -10.84 -0.58
CA ALA A 105 -15.39 -12.29 -0.46
C ALA A 105 -14.57 -12.70 0.77
N ALA A 106 -13.43 -12.04 1.01
CA ALA A 106 -12.60 -12.28 2.18
C ALA A 106 -13.32 -11.93 3.50
N LEU A 107 -14.05 -10.81 3.55
CA LEU A 107 -14.88 -10.46 4.71
C LEU A 107 -16.00 -11.45 4.99
N ALA A 108 -16.55 -12.06 3.94
CA ALA A 108 -17.56 -13.11 4.05
C ALA A 108 -16.98 -14.49 4.40
N GLY A 109 -15.68 -14.60 4.70
CA GLY A 109 -15.02 -15.88 5.00
C GLY A 109 -14.84 -16.79 3.76
N ARG A 110 -14.89 -16.21 2.55
CA ARG A 110 -14.77 -16.89 1.26
C ARG A 110 -13.64 -16.28 0.43
N ALA A 111 -12.53 -15.95 1.09
CA ALA A 111 -11.34 -15.40 0.41
C ALA A 111 -10.87 -16.37 -0.68
N ASP A 112 -10.46 -15.81 -1.82
CA ASP A 112 -9.73 -16.57 -2.84
C ASP A 112 -8.39 -17.06 -2.27
N ASP A 113 -7.88 -18.19 -2.75
CA ASP A 113 -6.62 -18.78 -2.29
C ASP A 113 -5.41 -17.84 -2.49
N THR A 114 -5.49 -16.91 -3.45
CA THR A 114 -4.47 -15.90 -3.71
C THR A 114 -4.71 -14.57 -3.00
N PHE A 115 -5.76 -14.46 -2.18
CA PHE A 115 -6.07 -13.21 -1.49
C PHE A 115 -4.98 -12.83 -0.48
N GLN A 116 -4.42 -11.65 -0.66
CA GLN A 116 -3.35 -11.14 0.19
C GLN A 116 -3.89 -10.31 1.36
N PHE A 117 -4.11 -10.97 2.50
CA PHE A 117 -4.60 -10.36 3.74
C PHE A 117 -3.68 -9.25 4.27
N HIS A 118 -2.37 -9.40 4.10
CA HIS A 118 -1.40 -8.45 4.63
C HIS A 118 -1.21 -7.18 3.77
N HIS A 119 -1.91 -7.08 2.62
CA HIS A 119 -1.84 -5.90 1.73
C HIS A 119 -2.90 -4.85 2.03
N GLN A 120 -3.70 -5.06 3.07
CA GLN A 120 -4.80 -4.17 3.41
C GLN A 120 -4.29 -3.04 4.29
N ALA A 121 -3.44 -2.15 3.74
CA ALA A 121 -2.66 -1.18 4.50
C ALA A 121 -3.48 -0.37 5.51
N PHE A 122 -4.61 0.19 5.06
CA PHE A 122 -5.48 0.99 5.92
C PHE A 122 -6.14 0.16 7.03
N ALA A 123 -6.39 -1.14 6.83
CA ALA A 123 -6.99 -2.02 7.85
C ALA A 123 -6.11 -2.23 9.10
N PHE A 124 -4.83 -1.84 9.06
CA PHE A 124 -3.95 -1.84 10.23
C PHE A 124 -4.22 -0.68 11.20
N PHE A 125 -4.92 0.37 10.77
CA PHE A 125 -5.05 1.60 11.56
C PHE A 125 -6.41 1.68 12.26
N ARG A 126 -6.41 2.18 13.50
CA ARG A 126 -7.59 2.30 14.37
C ARG A 126 -8.75 3.04 13.70
N ARG A 127 -8.45 4.07 12.91
CA ARG A 127 -9.46 4.88 12.19
C ARG A 127 -10.24 4.10 11.12
N TYR A 128 -9.72 2.96 10.69
CA TYR A 128 -10.35 2.05 9.71
C TYR A 128 -10.58 0.64 10.29
N ALA A 129 -10.61 0.53 11.62
CA ALA A 129 -10.90 -0.71 12.33
C ALA A 129 -12.32 -1.21 12.03
N ASP A 130 -12.59 -2.47 12.39
CA ASP A 130 -13.91 -3.08 12.19
C ASP A 130 -15.01 -2.25 12.88
N GLY A 131 -16.13 -2.02 12.18
CA GLY A 131 -17.26 -1.22 12.69
C GLY A 131 -17.08 0.31 12.63
N THR A 132 -15.92 0.82 12.24
CA THR A 132 -15.70 2.27 12.11
C THR A 132 -16.36 2.86 10.86
N GLU A 133 -16.73 4.14 10.94
CA GLU A 133 -17.21 4.87 9.77
C GLU A 133 -16.13 5.05 8.70
N GLY A 134 -14.88 5.29 9.12
CA GLY A 134 -13.75 5.42 8.19
C GLY A 134 -13.60 4.18 7.31
N ARG A 135 -13.72 2.99 7.90
CA ARG A 135 -13.74 1.72 7.15
C ARG A 135 -14.88 1.67 6.14
N ARG A 136 -16.12 1.93 6.58
CA ARG A 136 -17.33 1.86 5.75
C ARG A 136 -17.28 2.81 4.55
N LEU A 137 -16.71 4.00 4.72
CA LEU A 137 -16.65 5.02 3.67
C LEU A 137 -15.49 4.80 2.69
N HIS A 138 -14.35 4.31 3.18
CA HIS A 138 -13.10 4.38 2.42
C HIS A 138 -12.50 3.03 2.02
N LEU A 139 -12.92 1.89 2.59
CA LEU A 139 -12.41 0.57 2.20
C LEU A 139 -13.49 -0.23 1.48
N ALA A 140 -13.24 -0.60 0.23
CA ALA A 140 -14.20 -1.33 -0.59
C ALA A 140 -13.53 -2.40 -1.45
N ASP A 141 -14.36 -3.31 -1.97
CA ASP A 141 -13.94 -4.23 -3.01
C ASP A 141 -13.61 -3.50 -4.33
N GLU A 142 -12.67 -4.05 -5.08
CA GLU A 142 -12.29 -3.50 -6.39
C GLU A 142 -13.44 -3.43 -7.38
N THR A 143 -14.41 -4.33 -7.30
CA THR A 143 -15.63 -4.27 -8.12
C THR A 143 -16.40 -2.95 -7.95
N ALA A 144 -16.32 -2.32 -6.77
CA ALA A 144 -16.92 -1.01 -6.53
C ALA A 144 -16.22 0.13 -7.30
N PHE A 145 -14.96 -0.03 -7.71
CA PHE A 145 -14.25 0.99 -8.49
C PHE A 145 -14.95 1.26 -9.82
N LEU A 146 -15.36 0.22 -10.54
CA LEU A 146 -16.07 0.38 -11.81
C LEU A 146 -17.46 0.99 -11.62
N SER A 147 -18.13 0.66 -10.51
CA SER A 147 -19.39 1.32 -10.15
C SER A 147 -19.20 2.81 -9.86
N ASP A 148 -18.18 3.16 -9.07
CA ASP A 148 -17.86 4.56 -8.73
C ASP A 148 -17.41 5.36 -9.97
N LEU A 149 -16.69 4.73 -10.89
CA LEU A 149 -16.29 5.32 -12.17
C LEU A 149 -17.50 5.72 -13.03
N HIS A 150 -18.59 4.97 -12.97
CA HIS A 150 -19.83 5.25 -13.72
C HIS A 150 -20.80 6.18 -12.98
N ALA A 151 -20.78 6.15 -11.63
CA ALA A 151 -21.75 6.89 -10.82
C ALA A 151 -21.48 8.40 -10.76
N HIS A 152 -20.21 8.80 -10.85
CA HIS A 152 -19.72 10.18 -10.77
C HIS A 152 -20.10 10.97 -9.48
N PRO A 153 -19.17 11.75 -8.91
CA PRO A 153 -17.75 11.83 -9.25
C PRO A 153 -16.97 10.63 -8.71
N LEU A 154 -15.92 10.21 -9.43
CA LEU A 154 -14.91 9.28 -8.90
C LEU A 154 -14.22 9.94 -7.67
N PRO A 155 -13.78 9.17 -6.65
CA PRO A 155 -12.99 9.77 -5.57
C PRO A 155 -11.74 10.47 -6.09
N ALA A 156 -11.45 11.65 -5.53
CA ALA A 156 -10.31 12.47 -5.93
C ALA A 156 -8.96 11.76 -5.77
N VAL A 157 -8.86 10.83 -4.81
CA VAL A 157 -7.73 9.91 -4.66
C VAL A 157 -8.23 8.47 -4.57
N SER A 158 -7.88 7.64 -5.55
CA SER A 158 -8.26 6.23 -5.61
C SER A 158 -7.02 5.34 -5.56
N PHE A 159 -6.95 4.45 -4.58
CA PHE A 159 -5.93 3.41 -4.48
C PHE A 159 -6.53 2.09 -4.91
N ILE A 160 -5.85 1.36 -5.80
CA ILE A 160 -6.31 0.06 -6.30
C ILE A 160 -5.21 -0.96 -6.03
N LYS A 161 -5.59 -2.02 -5.31
CA LYS A 161 -4.81 -3.23 -5.07
C LYS A 161 -5.56 -4.41 -5.71
N PRO A 162 -5.04 -5.01 -6.80
CA PRO A 162 -5.70 -6.12 -7.48
C PRO A 162 -5.84 -7.37 -6.60
N LEU A 163 -6.70 -8.30 -6.99
CA LEU A 163 -6.70 -9.66 -6.44
C LEU A 163 -5.34 -10.34 -6.70
N GLY A 164 -4.99 -11.39 -5.94
CA GLY A 164 -3.70 -12.05 -6.06
C GLY A 164 -3.37 -12.52 -7.47
N VAL A 165 -4.30 -13.18 -8.16
CA VAL A 165 -4.09 -13.63 -9.55
C VAL A 165 -3.75 -12.49 -10.54
N ASP A 166 -4.10 -11.24 -10.20
CA ASP A 166 -3.94 -10.05 -11.04
C ASP A 166 -2.81 -9.12 -10.54
N ASN A 167 -2.08 -9.49 -9.48
CA ASN A 167 -1.09 -8.60 -8.83
C ASN A 167 0.35 -8.80 -9.30
N GLU A 168 0.58 -9.64 -10.32
CA GLU A 168 1.89 -9.97 -10.90
C GLU A 168 2.93 -10.59 -9.96
N HIS A 169 2.54 -10.96 -8.73
CA HIS A 169 3.48 -11.51 -7.76
C HIS A 169 4.07 -12.85 -8.21
N PRO A 170 5.40 -13.05 -8.09
CA PRO A 170 6.02 -14.31 -8.43
C PRO A 170 5.45 -15.49 -7.63
N GLY A 171 5.33 -16.65 -8.29
CA GLY A 171 4.94 -17.91 -7.66
C GLY A 171 3.47 -18.29 -7.83
N TYR A 172 2.54 -17.33 -7.84
CA TYR A 172 1.11 -17.61 -8.00
C TYR A 172 0.38 -16.74 -9.03
N ALA A 173 0.98 -15.64 -9.50
CA ALA A 173 0.41 -14.78 -10.53
C ALA A 173 1.29 -14.73 -11.79
N SER A 174 0.79 -14.07 -12.84
CA SER A 174 1.53 -13.88 -14.10
C SER A 174 1.57 -12.41 -14.52
N LEU A 175 2.65 -12.02 -15.20
CA LEU A 175 2.79 -10.68 -15.76
C LEU A 175 1.68 -10.38 -16.77
N LEU A 176 1.33 -11.35 -17.62
CA LEU A 176 0.33 -11.12 -18.67
C LEU A 176 -1.06 -10.86 -18.09
N THR A 177 -1.46 -11.64 -17.08
CA THR A 177 -2.75 -11.47 -16.40
C THR A 177 -2.82 -10.11 -15.71
N GLY A 178 -1.82 -9.77 -14.91
CA GLY A 178 -1.80 -8.48 -14.22
C GLY A 178 -1.73 -7.29 -15.18
N GLN A 179 -0.91 -7.35 -16.23
CA GLN A 179 -0.86 -6.29 -17.24
C GLN A 179 -2.17 -6.13 -18.01
N ALA A 180 -2.87 -7.23 -18.31
CA ALA A 180 -4.19 -7.17 -18.93
C ALA A 180 -5.22 -6.51 -17.99
N HIS A 181 -5.19 -6.83 -16.70
CA HIS A 181 -6.02 -6.21 -15.68
C HIS A 181 -5.75 -4.70 -15.57
N VAL A 182 -4.47 -4.32 -15.45
CA VAL A 182 -4.00 -2.93 -15.48
C VAL A 182 -4.51 -2.18 -16.71
N ALA A 183 -4.33 -2.77 -17.90
CA ALA A 183 -4.74 -2.17 -19.15
C ALA A 183 -6.26 -1.97 -19.22
N SER A 184 -7.05 -2.90 -18.67
CA SER A 184 -8.50 -2.79 -18.63
C SER A 184 -8.98 -1.61 -17.77
N LEU A 185 -8.38 -1.40 -16.59
CA LEU A 185 -8.69 -0.29 -15.69
C LEU A 185 -8.31 1.06 -16.32
N VAL A 186 -7.12 1.14 -16.92
CA VAL A 186 -6.67 2.35 -17.64
C VAL A 186 -7.58 2.63 -18.83
N SER A 187 -7.98 1.62 -19.59
CA SER A 187 -8.88 1.77 -20.73
C SER A 187 -10.27 2.26 -20.30
N ALA A 188 -10.81 1.75 -19.19
CA ALA A 188 -12.07 2.21 -18.63
C ALA A 188 -11.98 3.68 -18.18
N LEU A 189 -10.89 4.07 -17.51
CA LEU A 189 -10.64 5.46 -17.13
C LEU A 189 -10.52 6.37 -18.35
N GLN A 190 -9.82 5.95 -19.41
CA GLN A 190 -9.68 6.73 -20.65
C GLN A 190 -11.01 6.98 -21.38
N GLN A 191 -11.99 6.10 -21.19
CA GLN A 191 -13.33 6.22 -21.75
C GLN A 191 -14.26 7.05 -20.86
N SER A 192 -13.86 7.35 -19.62
CA SER A 192 -14.70 8.09 -18.67
C SER A 192 -14.57 9.61 -18.87
N PRO A 193 -15.61 10.38 -18.48
CA PRO A 193 -15.54 11.84 -18.39
C PRO A 193 -14.40 12.38 -17.52
N GLU A 194 -13.94 11.61 -16.52
CA GLU A 194 -12.89 12.00 -15.57
C GLU A 194 -11.49 11.98 -16.19
N TRP A 195 -11.31 11.32 -17.34
CA TRP A 195 -9.99 11.09 -17.94
C TRP A 195 -9.16 12.37 -18.07
N ARG A 196 -9.81 13.46 -18.54
CA ARG A 196 -9.17 14.74 -18.84
C ARG A 196 -8.44 15.36 -17.64
N SER A 197 -8.83 14.98 -16.43
CA SER A 197 -8.26 15.46 -15.17
C SER A 197 -7.65 14.36 -14.31
N THR A 198 -7.43 13.16 -14.87
CA THR A 198 -6.94 12.00 -14.12
C THR A 198 -5.46 11.73 -14.37
N ALA A 199 -4.74 11.34 -13.33
CA ALA A 199 -3.41 10.76 -13.43
C ALA A 199 -3.41 9.34 -12.84
N VAL A 200 -2.99 8.35 -13.63
CA VAL A 200 -2.82 6.97 -13.17
C VAL A 200 -1.34 6.71 -12.92
N ILE A 201 -0.98 6.42 -11.67
CA ILE A 201 0.35 5.96 -11.29
C ILE A 201 0.28 4.44 -11.12
N ILE A 202 1.06 3.70 -11.89
CA ILE A 202 1.22 2.24 -11.80
C ILE A 202 2.60 2.00 -11.20
N THR A 203 2.66 1.32 -10.06
CA THR A 203 3.93 0.95 -9.45
C THR A 203 3.79 -0.35 -8.67
N TYR A 204 4.90 -0.81 -8.11
CA TYR A 204 4.98 -2.06 -7.38
C TYR A 204 5.36 -1.80 -5.94
N ASP A 205 4.95 -2.70 -5.05
CA ASP A 205 5.33 -2.60 -3.65
C ASP A 205 6.68 -3.26 -3.33
N GLU A 206 7.13 -4.22 -4.12
CA GLU A 206 8.50 -4.73 -3.99
C GLU A 206 9.03 -5.32 -5.31
N ASN A 207 10.25 -5.84 -5.27
CA ASN A 207 10.99 -6.25 -6.47
C ASN A 207 10.73 -7.72 -6.89
N GLY A 208 9.90 -8.46 -6.18
CA GLY A 208 9.61 -9.88 -6.33
C GLY A 208 10.83 -10.78 -6.14
N GLY A 209 11.86 -10.30 -5.42
CA GLY A 209 13.18 -10.96 -5.38
C GLY A 209 13.93 -10.96 -6.72
N ARG A 210 13.49 -10.18 -7.71
CA ARG A 210 14.17 -10.07 -9.01
C ARG A 210 15.43 -9.22 -8.91
N TYR A 211 16.44 -9.59 -9.69
CA TYR A 211 17.71 -8.86 -9.77
C TYR A 211 17.50 -7.48 -10.39
N ASP A 212 18.09 -6.46 -9.77
CA ASP A 212 18.30 -5.14 -10.34
C ASP A 212 19.79 -4.79 -10.29
N HIS A 213 20.31 -4.19 -11.34
CA HIS A 213 21.73 -3.88 -11.46
C HIS A 213 22.18 -2.65 -10.66
N VAL A 214 21.25 -1.81 -10.20
CA VAL A 214 21.57 -0.64 -9.39
C VAL A 214 21.51 -1.04 -7.93
N PRO A 215 22.62 -0.93 -7.18
CA PRO A 215 22.59 -1.15 -5.75
C PRO A 215 21.57 -0.22 -5.08
N PRO A 216 20.76 -0.72 -4.12
CA PRO A 216 19.89 0.13 -3.31
C PRO A 216 20.70 1.31 -2.74
N PRO A 217 20.22 2.56 -2.87
CA PRO A 217 20.93 3.71 -2.32
C PRO A 217 20.97 3.63 -0.80
N ALA A 218 22.02 4.17 -0.19
CA ALA A 218 22.06 4.35 1.25
C ALA A 218 20.95 5.31 1.69
N GLY A 219 20.26 4.99 2.78
CA GLY A 219 19.30 5.88 3.40
C GLY A 219 19.15 5.56 4.89
N ASP A 220 17.93 5.69 5.41
CA ASP A 220 17.65 5.29 6.79
C ASP A 220 17.75 3.78 6.95
N ARG A 221 17.54 3.29 8.18
CA ARG A 221 17.56 1.85 8.46
C ARG A 221 16.54 1.03 7.65
N TRP A 222 15.57 1.66 7.00
CA TRP A 222 14.48 1.02 6.28
C TRP A 222 14.66 1.03 4.76
N GLY A 223 15.54 1.88 4.25
CA GLY A 223 15.84 1.94 2.83
C GLY A 223 16.35 3.31 2.38
N PRO A 224 16.26 3.62 1.08
CA PRO A 224 15.44 2.94 0.07
C PRO A 224 15.85 1.49 -0.24
N GLY A 225 14.90 0.70 -0.73
CA GLY A 225 15.13 -0.69 -1.15
C GLY A 225 15.57 -0.81 -2.61
N VAL A 226 15.41 -2.02 -3.18
CA VAL A 226 15.60 -2.28 -4.61
C VAL A 226 14.60 -1.46 -5.42
N ARG A 227 15.00 -1.00 -6.61
CA ARG A 227 14.13 -0.23 -7.50
C ARG A 227 12.92 -1.06 -7.95
N VAL A 228 11.80 -0.38 -8.11
CA VAL A 228 10.58 -0.90 -8.72
C VAL A 228 10.16 -0.01 -9.88
N PRO A 229 9.43 -0.55 -10.89
CA PRO A 229 8.87 0.28 -11.95
C PRO A 229 7.87 1.31 -11.41
N ALA A 230 7.85 2.49 -12.02
CA ALA A 230 6.80 3.49 -11.85
C ALA A 230 6.44 4.06 -13.21
N ILE A 231 5.16 3.93 -13.60
CA ILE A 231 4.63 4.36 -14.88
C ILE A 231 3.49 5.35 -14.60
N ILE A 232 3.52 6.50 -15.27
CA ILE A 232 2.45 7.50 -15.18
C ILE A 232 1.72 7.56 -16.53
N VAL A 233 0.40 7.36 -16.49
CA VAL A 233 -0.49 7.46 -17.66
C VAL A 233 -1.51 8.55 -17.37
N SER A 234 -1.46 9.64 -18.13
CA SER A 234 -2.34 10.81 -17.92
C SER A 234 -2.35 11.69 -19.17
N PRO A 235 -3.46 12.41 -19.47
CA PRO A 235 -3.41 13.50 -20.44
C PRO A 235 -2.58 14.70 -19.95
N LEU A 236 -2.29 14.77 -18.65
CA LEU A 236 -1.45 15.81 -18.02
C LEU A 236 0.03 15.41 -17.95
N ALA A 237 0.38 14.17 -18.31
CA ALA A 237 1.75 13.70 -18.25
C ALA A 237 2.56 14.22 -19.44
N ARG A 238 3.84 14.53 -19.20
CA ARG A 238 4.80 14.77 -20.28
C ARG A 238 4.91 13.54 -21.17
N ARG A 239 4.72 13.73 -22.47
CA ARG A 239 4.73 12.63 -23.45
C ARG A 239 6.16 12.11 -23.68
N HIS A 240 6.29 10.80 -23.77
CA HIS A 240 7.55 10.09 -24.09
C HIS A 240 8.71 10.44 -23.14
N LEU A 241 8.40 10.74 -21.88
CA LEU A 241 9.40 11.08 -20.87
C LEU A 241 9.85 9.83 -20.11
N VAL A 242 11.18 9.67 -19.98
CA VAL A 242 11.80 8.87 -18.92
C VAL A 242 12.37 9.85 -17.91
N ASP A 243 11.73 9.95 -16.75
CA ASP A 243 12.19 10.82 -15.68
C ASP A 243 13.25 10.09 -14.83
N HIS A 244 14.43 10.70 -14.72
CA HIS A 244 15.57 10.16 -13.96
C HIS A 244 15.67 10.74 -12.55
N THR A 245 14.70 11.56 -12.12
CA THR A 245 14.58 12.04 -10.75
C THR A 245 14.51 10.84 -9.80
N ARG A 246 15.20 10.95 -8.65
CA ARG A 246 15.17 9.89 -7.63
C ARG A 246 13.85 9.96 -6.87
N TYR A 247 13.03 8.94 -7.05
CA TYR A 247 11.79 8.75 -6.31
C TYR A 247 11.88 7.54 -5.38
N GLU A 248 11.03 7.56 -4.37
CA GLU A 248 10.71 6.41 -3.55
C GLU A 248 9.21 6.30 -3.39
N THR A 249 8.74 5.31 -2.66
CA THR A 249 7.31 4.98 -2.56
C THR A 249 6.51 6.12 -1.94
N VAL A 250 7.10 6.85 -0.99
CA VAL A 250 6.51 8.04 -0.38
C VAL A 250 6.45 9.26 -1.31
N SER A 251 7.10 9.24 -2.48
CA SER A 251 6.94 10.29 -3.51
C SER A 251 5.50 10.39 -4.02
N ILE A 252 4.73 9.30 -3.96
CA ILE A 252 3.29 9.30 -4.25
C ILE A 252 2.53 10.06 -3.17
N LEU A 253 2.84 9.84 -1.90
CA LEU A 253 2.26 10.59 -0.78
C LEU A 253 2.54 12.06 -0.93
N ARG A 254 3.80 12.40 -1.22
CA ARG A 254 4.24 13.77 -1.40
C ARG A 254 3.53 14.50 -2.54
N LEU A 255 3.24 13.80 -3.65
CA LEU A 255 2.41 14.34 -4.73
C LEU A 255 0.98 14.65 -4.24
N ILE A 256 0.36 13.72 -3.51
CA ILE A 256 -1.00 13.88 -2.97
C ILE A 256 -1.04 15.06 -1.97
N GLU A 257 -0.07 15.11 -1.05
CA GLU A 257 0.09 16.19 -0.09
C GLU A 257 0.18 17.54 -0.78
N ARG A 258 1.06 17.66 -1.79
CA ARG A 258 1.24 18.90 -2.53
C ARG A 258 -0.03 19.30 -3.27
N ARG A 259 -0.72 18.35 -3.91
CA ARG A 259 -1.93 18.62 -4.69
C ARG A 259 -3.06 19.19 -3.82
N TRP A 260 -3.22 18.69 -2.60
CA TRP A 260 -4.34 19.02 -1.71
C TRP A 260 -3.94 19.90 -0.52
N GLY A 261 -2.68 20.32 -0.45
CA GLY A 261 -2.14 21.14 0.64
C GLY A 261 -2.18 20.43 1.99
N LEU A 262 -1.86 19.14 2.03
CA LEU A 262 -1.89 18.30 3.24
C LEU A 262 -0.59 18.42 4.05
N GLU A 263 -0.67 18.14 5.34
CA GLU A 263 0.50 17.95 6.19
C GLU A 263 1.15 16.59 5.90
N ALA A 264 2.49 16.55 5.87
CA ALA A 264 3.26 15.31 5.73
C ALA A 264 3.00 14.35 6.91
N LEU A 265 3.17 13.05 6.69
CA LEU A 265 3.02 12.04 7.74
C LEU A 265 4.30 11.90 8.58
N GLY A 266 5.46 12.28 8.04
CA GLY A 266 6.73 12.33 8.77
C GLY A 266 7.82 13.09 8.00
N GLU A 267 9.08 12.87 8.38
CA GLU A 267 10.20 13.54 7.70
C GLU A 267 10.50 12.96 6.32
N ARG A 268 10.15 11.69 6.08
CA ARG A 268 10.56 10.96 4.87
C ARG A 268 9.75 11.40 3.65
N ASP A 269 8.43 11.46 3.77
CA ASP A 269 7.56 12.04 2.75
C ASP A 269 7.76 13.55 2.61
N GLU A 270 7.95 14.29 3.71
CA GLU A 270 8.23 15.74 3.66
C GLU A 270 9.45 16.08 2.78
N LYS A 271 10.52 15.27 2.88
CA LYS A 271 11.79 15.45 2.15
C LYS A 271 11.82 14.74 0.79
N ALA A 272 10.81 13.94 0.45
CA ALA A 272 10.78 13.20 -0.80
C ALA A 272 10.63 14.14 -2.00
N ASN A 273 11.24 13.79 -3.14
CA ASN A 273 10.88 14.41 -4.40
C ASN A 273 9.43 14.02 -4.74
N ASP A 274 8.60 15.00 -5.12
CA ASP A 274 7.27 14.74 -5.62
C ASP A 274 7.30 14.40 -7.11
N LEU A 275 6.29 13.66 -7.59
CA LEU A 275 6.22 13.23 -8.99
C LEU A 275 5.85 14.37 -9.97
N THR A 276 5.86 15.65 -9.55
CA THR A 276 5.40 16.78 -10.37
C THR A 276 6.22 16.93 -11.65
N ALA A 277 7.51 16.56 -11.64
CA ALA A 277 8.36 16.66 -12.83
C ALA A 277 7.86 15.82 -14.01
N ALA A 278 7.07 14.78 -13.76
CA ALA A 278 6.44 13.95 -14.79
C ALA A 278 5.25 14.62 -15.49
N PHE A 279 4.75 15.75 -14.98
CA PHE A 279 3.56 16.43 -15.49
C PHE A 279 3.88 17.74 -16.23
N ALA A 280 2.98 18.12 -17.13
CA ALA A 280 2.92 19.40 -17.80
C ALA A 280 1.49 19.95 -17.60
N PHE A 281 1.38 21.00 -16.80
CA PHE A 281 0.09 21.61 -16.40
C PHE A 281 -0.18 22.93 -17.13
N ASP A 282 0.53 23.17 -18.23
CA ASP A 282 0.47 24.36 -19.06
C ASP A 282 -0.85 24.50 -19.86
#